data_AF-A0A3D2KMN7-F1
#
_entry.id   AF-A0A3D2KMN7-F1
#
_cell.length_a   1.000
_cell.length_b   1.000
_cell.length_c   1.000
_cell.angle_alpha   90.00
_cell.angle_beta   90.00
_cell.angle_gamma   90.00
#
_symmetry.space_group_name_H-M   'P 1'
#
loop_
_entity.id
_entity.type
_entity.pdbx_description
1 polymer ?
#
loop_
_entity_poly.entity_id
_entity_poly.type
_entity_poly.pdbx_seq_one_letter_code
_entity_poly.pdbx_strand_id
1 'polypeptide(L)' 'VMWEAPLKNQQAYLILRLGVNVNLGNVPPGDIYALEALRLGLRADTLKVTVPSETPYALEGGDRV' A
#
# COMPACT_ATOMS: atom_id res chain seq x y z
N VAL A 1 -15.25 10.61 12.77
CA VAL A 1 -15.54 11.39 11.54
C VAL A 1 -15.51 10.43 10.35
N MET A 2 -16.45 10.56 9.42
CA MET A 2 -16.54 9.79 8.18
C MET A 2 -16.44 10.76 7.00
N TRP A 3 -15.70 10.37 5.96
CA TRP A 3 -15.46 11.18 4.78
C TRP A 3 -16.15 10.57 3.57
N GLU A 4 -16.81 11.39 2.75
CA GLU A 4 -17.37 10.91 1.49
C GLU A 4 -16.27 10.77 0.43
N ALA A 5 -16.19 9.60 -0.20
CA ALA A 5 -15.19 9.30 -1.22
C ALA A 5 -15.76 8.45 -2.37
N PRO A 6 -16.73 8.98 -3.14
CA PRO A 6 -17.30 8.27 -4.28
C PRO A 6 -16.29 7.98 -5.39
N LEU A 7 -15.19 8.74 -5.47
CA LEU A 7 -14.17 8.59 -6.51
C LEU A 7 -12.88 7.92 -5.99
N LYS A 8 -12.26 7.11 -6.84
CA LYS A 8 -11.02 6.34 -6.51
C LYS A 8 -9.85 7.22 -6.07
N ASN A 9 -9.70 8.38 -6.68
CA ASN A 9 -8.64 9.34 -6.33
C ASN A 9 -8.86 9.96 -4.94
N GLN A 10 -10.10 10.21 -4.55
CA GLN A 10 -10.44 10.71 -3.21
C GLN A 10 -10.15 9.65 -2.14
N GLN A 11 -10.49 8.38 -2.42
CA GLN A 11 -10.18 7.26 -1.53
C GLN A 11 -8.67 7.14 -1.29
N ALA A 12 -7.87 7.13 -2.36
CA ALA A 12 -6.42 7.06 -2.27
C ALA A 12 -5.84 8.27 -1.51
N TYR A 13 -6.30 9.49 -1.83
CA TYR A 13 -5.87 10.71 -1.15
C TYR A 13 -6.13 10.67 0.36
N LEU A 14 -7.35 10.28 0.77
CA LEU A 14 -7.72 10.22 2.18
C LEU A 14 -6.95 9.12 2.92
N ILE A 15 -6.72 7.97 2.29
CA ILE A 15 -5.90 6.88 2.86
C ILE A 15 -4.45 7.34 3.04
N LEU A 16 -3.87 8.01 2.05
CA LEU A 16 -2.50 8.52 2.13
C LEU A 16 -2.37 9.64 3.16
N ARG A 17 -3.38 10.50 3.30
CA ARG A 17 -3.35 11.65 4.20
C ARG A 17 -3.68 11.32 5.65
N LEU A 18 -4.65 10.43 5.88
CA LEU A 18 -5.22 10.14 7.21
C LEU A 18 -4.91 8.72 7.70
N GLY A 19 -4.31 7.89 6.84
CA GLY A 19 -3.92 6.52 7.14
C GLY A 19 -4.94 5.47 6.66
N VAL A 20 -4.49 4.22 6.67
CA VAL A 20 -5.23 3.06 6.14
C VAL A 20 -6.49 2.70 6.93
N ASN A 21 -6.73 3.31 8.09
CA ASN A 21 -7.91 3.10 8.94
C ASN A 21 -8.94 4.23 8.84
N VAL A 22 -8.81 5.14 7.87
CA VAL A 22 -9.78 6.22 7.65
C VAL A 22 -11.16 5.67 7.30
N ASN A 23 -12.21 6.23 7.92
CA ASN A 23 -13.60 5.89 7.63
C ASN A 23 -14.06 6.59 6.34
N LEU A 24 -14.43 5.81 5.33
CA LEU A 24 -14.91 6.30 4.03
C LEU A 24 -16.36 5.89 3.79
N GLY A 25 -17.18 6.82 3.30
CA GLY A 25 -18.56 6.62 2.88
C GLY A 25 -18.74 6.90 1.39
N ASN A 26 -19.93 6.60 0.84
CA ASN A 26 -20.26 6.72 -0.58
C ASN A 26 -19.33 5.95 -1.54
N VAL A 27 -18.61 4.92 -1.06
CA VAL A 27 -17.79 4.05 -1.90
C VAL A 27 -18.72 3.15 -2.73
N PRO A 28 -18.59 3.13 -4.07
CA PRO A 28 -19.37 2.23 -4.91
C PRO A 28 -19.12 0.76 -4.54
N PRO A 29 -20.15 -0.11 -4.50
CA PRO A 29 -19.95 -1.53 -4.17
C PRO A 29 -18.94 -2.25 -5.08
N GLY A 30 -18.84 -1.84 -6.34
CA GLY A 30 -17.85 -2.39 -7.29
C GLY A 30 -16.38 -2.04 -6.98
N ASP A 31 -16.14 -1.06 -6.11
CA ASP A 31 -14.80 -0.58 -5.76
C ASP A 31 -14.30 -1.11 -4.40
N ILE A 32 -15.07 -1.95 -3.69
CA ILE A 32 -14.71 -2.44 -2.35
C ILE A 32 -13.38 -3.22 -2.36
N TYR A 33 -13.16 -4.11 -3.34
CA TYR A 33 -11.88 -4.84 -3.47
C TYR A 33 -10.71 -3.90 -3.78
N ALA A 34 -10.93 -2.89 -4.63
CA ALA A 34 -9.91 -1.90 -4.96
C ALA A 34 -9.57 -1.02 -3.75
N LEU A 35 -10.56 -0.70 -2.92
CA LEU A 35 -10.37 0.02 -1.67
C LEU A 35 -9.54 -0.79 -0.68
N GLU A 36 -9.82 -2.08 -0.51
CA GLU A 36 -9.02 -2.93 0.38
C GLU A 36 -7.59 -3.10 -0.13
N ALA A 37 -7.41 -3.24 -1.45
CA ALA A 37 -6.08 -3.24 -2.06
C ALA A 37 -5.33 -1.91 -1.82
N LEU A 38 -6.00 -0.76 -1.79
CA LEU A 38 -5.40 0.52 -1.38
C LEU A 38 -4.94 0.49 0.09
N ARG A 39 -5.78 -0.02 0.99
CA ARG A 39 -5.46 -0.09 2.43
C ARG A 39 -4.27 -1.00 2.71
N LEU A 40 -4.15 -2.10 1.97
CA LEU A 40 -3.03 -3.05 2.09
C LEU A 40 -1.77 -2.60 1.34
N GLY A 41 -1.84 -1.53 0.54
CA GLY A 41 -0.70 -1.10 -0.29
C GLY A 41 -0.42 -2.04 -1.46
N LEU A 42 -1.44 -2.77 -1.93
CA LEU A 42 -1.36 -3.73 -3.04
C LEU A 42 -1.82 -3.11 -4.38
N ARG A 43 -2.38 -1.90 -4.34
CA ARG A 43 -2.72 -1.13 -5.55
C ARG A 43 -1.64 -0.09 -5.84
N ALA A 44 -1.40 0.18 -7.13
CA ALA A 44 -0.35 1.07 -7.63
C ALA A 44 -0.25 2.42 -6.88
N ASP A 45 -1.39 3.05 -6.57
CA ASP A 45 -1.45 4.35 -5.88
C ASP A 45 -0.85 4.34 -4.45
N THR A 46 -0.74 3.16 -3.84
CA THR A 46 -0.27 2.93 -2.47
C THR A 46 0.82 1.85 -2.39
N LEU A 47 1.38 1.47 -3.54
CA LEU A 47 2.25 0.30 -3.66
C LEU A 47 3.46 0.44 -2.74
N LYS A 48 3.56 -0.45 -1.75
CA LYS A 48 4.77 -0.58 -0.96
C LYS A 48 5.68 -1.55 -1.70
N VAL A 49 6.75 -1.02 -2.31
CA VAL A 49 7.82 -1.88 -2.84
C VAL A 49 8.50 -2.53 -1.63
N THR A 50 8.08 -3.74 -1.28
CA THR A 50 8.87 -4.62 -0.43
C THR A 50 10.03 -5.09 -1.28
N VAL A 51 11.12 -4.32 -1.31
CA VAL A 51 12.40 -4.89 -1.70
C VAL A 51 12.72 -5.92 -0.62
N PRO A 52 12.73 -7.24 -0.90
CA PRO A 52 13.31 -8.15 0.05
C PRO A 52 14.75 -7.67 0.28
N SER A 53 15.11 -7.41 1.52
CA SER A 53 16.49 -7.11 1.88
C SER A 53 17.28 -8.42 1.75
N GLU A 54 17.55 -8.83 0.52
CA GLU A 54 18.63 -9.76 0.21
C GLU A 54 19.90 -8.91 0.20
N THR A 55 20.73 -8.94 1.24
CA THR A 55 21.79 -9.95 1.39
C THR A 55 22.61 -9.66 2.67
N PRO A 56 23.21 -10.70 3.32
CA PRO A 56 24.65 -10.59 3.53
C PRO A 56 25.45 -11.86 3.19
N TYR A 57 24.92 -12.83 2.43
CA TYR A 57 25.76 -13.91 1.89
C TYR A 57 26.55 -13.42 0.65
N ALA A 58 27.37 -12.40 0.86
CA ALA A 58 28.45 -12.05 -0.05
C ALA A 58 29.69 -12.86 0.38
N LEU A 59 29.95 -13.94 -0.36
CA LEU A 59 31.31 -14.41 -0.69
C LEU A 59 32.28 -14.66 0.49
N GLU A 60 32.00 -15.62 1.37
CA GLU A 60 33.10 -16.33 2.07
C GLU A 60 33.62 -17.45 1.15
N GLY A 61 34.46 -17.04 0.21
CA GLY A 61 35.08 -17.90 -0.77
C GLY A 61 36.19 -17.15 -1.49
N GLY A 62 37.21 -16.75 -0.74
CA GLY A 62 38.38 -16.07 -1.26
C GLY A 62 39.59 -16.32 -0.38
N ASP A 63 40.50 -17.15 -0.89
CA ASP A 63 41.90 -17.30 -0.50
C ASP A 63 42.48 -16.10 0.26
N ARG A 64 43.01 -16.38 1.46
CA ARG A 64 44.22 -15.78 2.05
C ARG A 64 44.48 -16.32 3.46
N VAL A 65 45.03 -17.54 3.54
CA VAL A 65 46.28 -17.94 4.24
C VAL A 65 46.53 -19.43 4.03
#